data_AF-A0A1G0GRY5-F1
#
_entry.id   AF-A0A1G0GRY5-F1
#
_cell.length_a   1.000
_cell.length_b   1.000
_cell.length_c   1.000
_cell.angle_alpha   90.00
_cell.angle_beta   90.00
_cell.angle_gamma   90.00
#
_symmetry.space_group_name_H-M   'P 1'
#
loop_
_entity.id
_entity.type
_entity.pdbx_description
1 polymer ?
#
loop_
_entity_poly.entity_id
_entity_poly.type
_entity_poly.pdbx_seq_one_letter_code
_entity_poly.pdbx_strand_id
1 'polypeptide(L)'
;MLSQIYKDVVSEFKNIYGRFWATKQGNFEYYLKLDGYYFCKKLNQTIVIIRVRNKRTIEKISVKKAIGDKSLVKELHPADACIIGMLANNERNNVVDTSCDGWQKMKRFKQLCCFVKSNPILNISRKYFDRGGQEITVLRSSCLDKEIEIPTVELFKNEALLYALDTFQAVSIGYDASESEIRKMH
;
A
#
# COMPACT_ATOMS: atom_id res chain seq x y z
N MET A 1 -33.70 9.40 7.30
CA MET A 1 -32.82 8.49 8.07
C MET A 1 -31.70 8.06 7.13
N LEU A 2 -30.47 8.31 7.57
CA LEU A 2 -29.21 8.45 6.84
C LEU A 2 -28.86 7.27 5.89
N SER A 3 -28.82 7.53 4.59
CA SER A 3 -27.84 6.88 3.70
C SER A 3 -27.23 7.96 2.81
N GLN A 4 -26.37 8.77 3.40
CA GLN A 4 -25.39 9.51 2.61
C GLN A 4 -24.49 8.43 2.01
N ILE A 5 -24.82 8.00 0.80
CA ILE A 5 -24.06 7.04 0.01
C ILE A 5 -22.64 7.61 -0.06
N TYR A 6 -21.73 7.06 0.74
CA TYR A 6 -20.30 7.19 0.49
C TYR A 6 -20.09 6.58 -0.89
N LYS A 7 -20.09 7.42 -1.93
CA LYS A 7 -19.60 6.99 -3.23
C LYS A 7 -18.14 6.61 -2.99
N ASP A 8 -17.84 5.32 -3.10
CA ASP A 8 -16.48 4.83 -3.11
C ASP A 8 -15.68 5.71 -4.08
N VAL A 9 -14.51 6.18 -3.66
CA VAL A 9 -13.67 7.04 -4.50
C VAL A 9 -13.36 6.32 -5.82
N VAL A 10 -13.23 5.00 -5.75
CA VAL A 10 -13.10 4.14 -6.92
C VAL A 10 -14.32 4.15 -7.83
N SER A 11 -15.54 4.21 -7.30
CA SER A 11 -16.73 4.30 -8.16
C SER A 11 -16.76 5.62 -8.92
N GLU A 12 -16.29 6.72 -8.32
CA GLU A 12 -16.08 7.98 -9.05
C GLU A 12 -15.00 7.84 -10.13
N PHE A 13 -13.84 7.24 -9.81
CA PHE A 13 -12.81 6.96 -10.82
C PHE A 13 -13.32 6.09 -11.99
N LYS A 14 -14.02 5.00 -11.68
CA LYS A 14 -14.53 4.02 -12.65
C LYS A 14 -15.59 4.65 -13.56
N ASN A 15 -16.46 5.48 -13.01
CA ASN A 15 -17.49 6.19 -13.76
C ASN A 15 -16.93 7.32 -14.62
N ILE A 16 -15.86 8.00 -14.19
CA ILE A 16 -15.29 9.14 -14.94
C ILE A 16 -14.33 8.68 -16.06
N TYR A 17 -13.62 7.56 -15.90
CA TYR A 17 -12.46 7.26 -16.77
C TYR A 17 -12.53 5.96 -17.60
N GLY A 18 -13.64 5.21 -17.54
CA GLY A 18 -13.95 4.13 -18.50
C GLY A 18 -13.50 2.71 -18.09
N ARG A 19 -13.88 1.72 -18.93
CA ARG A 19 -13.73 0.26 -18.69
C ARG A 19 -12.27 -0.20 -18.65
N PHE A 20 -12.03 -1.19 -17.80
CA PHE A 20 -10.74 -1.76 -17.41
C PHE A 20 -10.20 -2.69 -18.49
N TRP A 21 -9.00 -2.44 -18.98
CA TRP A 21 -8.41 -3.21 -20.07
C TRP A 21 -7.60 -4.37 -19.49
N ALA A 22 -7.82 -5.56 -20.03
CA ALA A 22 -6.78 -6.57 -20.01
C ALA A 22 -5.66 -6.13 -20.97
N THR A 23 -4.41 -6.43 -20.63
CA THR A 23 -3.29 -6.40 -21.58
C THR A 23 -3.67 -7.14 -22.86
N LYS A 24 -2.93 -6.93 -23.96
CA LYS A 24 -3.10 -7.73 -25.20
C LYS A 24 -3.02 -9.25 -24.96
N GLN A 25 -2.47 -9.67 -23.82
CA GLN A 25 -2.30 -11.07 -23.40
C GLN A 25 -3.39 -11.55 -22.43
N GLY A 26 -4.42 -10.74 -22.15
CA GLY A 26 -5.52 -11.12 -21.26
C GLY A 26 -5.30 -10.83 -19.77
N ASN A 27 -4.11 -10.36 -19.37
CA ASN A 27 -3.81 -10.07 -17.97
C ASN A 27 -4.42 -8.74 -17.49
N PHE A 28 -5.00 -8.71 -16.30
CA PHE A 28 -5.48 -7.48 -15.65
C PHE A 28 -4.32 -6.65 -15.11
N GLU A 29 -4.52 -5.35 -14.92
CA GLU A 29 -3.49 -4.42 -14.43
C GLU A 29 -3.96 -3.65 -13.17
N TYR A 30 -3.04 -3.34 -12.25
CA TYR A 30 -3.28 -2.41 -11.15
C TYR A 30 -3.51 -1.02 -11.72
N TYR A 31 -4.74 -0.56 -11.57
CA TYR A 31 -5.20 0.69 -12.17
C TYR A 31 -4.63 1.94 -11.49
N LEU A 32 -4.38 1.84 -10.19
CA LEU A 32 -3.91 2.94 -9.37
C LEU A 32 -2.42 2.82 -9.08
N LYS A 33 -1.84 3.98 -8.80
CA LYS A 33 -0.43 4.12 -8.44
C LYS A 33 -0.30 5.19 -7.35
N LEU A 34 0.45 4.90 -6.29
CA LEU A 34 0.88 5.92 -5.33
C LEU A 34 2.00 6.80 -5.94
N ASP A 35 1.68 8.00 -6.43
CA ASP A 35 2.67 8.85 -7.11
C ASP A 35 3.48 9.74 -6.15
N GLY A 36 2.98 9.92 -4.92
CA GLY A 36 3.64 10.69 -3.87
C GLY A 36 2.78 10.85 -2.63
N TYR A 37 3.32 11.56 -1.64
CA TYR A 37 2.59 11.97 -0.45
C TYR A 37 3.17 13.29 0.09
N TYR A 38 2.46 13.93 1.00
CA TYR A 38 2.93 15.08 1.78
C TYR A 38 2.10 15.25 3.06
N PHE A 39 2.61 15.98 4.04
CA PHE A 39 1.84 16.34 5.22
C PHE A 39 1.19 17.72 5.05
N CYS A 40 -0.14 17.78 5.10
CA CYS A 40 -0.86 19.04 4.98
C CYS A 40 -1.05 19.68 6.35
N LYS A 41 -0.22 20.67 6.70
CA LYS A 41 -0.31 21.41 7.98
C LYS A 41 -1.69 22.02 8.23
N LYS A 42 -2.31 22.57 7.18
CA LYS A 42 -3.65 23.20 7.29
C LYS A 42 -4.74 22.21 7.70
N LEU A 43 -4.63 20.97 7.23
CA LEU A 43 -5.61 19.92 7.51
C LEU A 43 -5.15 18.95 8.61
N ASN A 44 -3.92 19.13 9.12
CA ASN A 44 -3.24 18.28 10.08
C ASN A 44 -3.32 16.78 9.73
N GLN A 45 -3.05 16.44 8.46
CA GLN A 45 -3.13 15.07 7.97
C GLN A 45 -2.19 14.85 6.78
N THR A 46 -1.76 13.61 6.61
CA THR A 46 -0.99 13.08 5.49
C THR A 46 -1.90 12.89 4.29
N ILE A 47 -1.52 13.48 3.18
CA ILE A 47 -2.21 13.37 1.89
C ILE A 47 -1.39 12.48 0.98
N VAL A 48 -2.01 11.43 0.46
CA VAL A 48 -1.46 10.59 -0.61
C VAL A 48 -1.93 11.11 -1.98
N ILE A 49 -1.03 11.07 -2.95
CA ILE A 49 -1.30 11.40 -4.36
C ILE A 49 -1.50 10.08 -5.10
N ILE A 50 -2.74 9.78 -5.46
CA ILE A 50 -3.08 8.58 -6.23
C ILE A 50 -3.23 8.95 -7.69
N ARG A 51 -2.40 8.36 -8.55
CA ARG A 51 -2.46 8.53 -10.00
C ARG A 51 -3.19 7.36 -10.63
N VAL A 52 -4.03 7.65 -11.61
CA VAL A 52 -4.56 6.66 -12.54
C VAL A 52 -3.48 6.30 -13.55
N ARG A 53 -3.12 5.01 -13.65
CA ARG A 53 -2.16 4.56 -14.65
C ARG A 53 -2.68 4.82 -16.07
N ASN A 54 -1.75 5.15 -16.97
CA ASN A 54 -2.05 5.48 -18.38
C ASN A 54 -2.95 6.72 -18.58
N LYS A 55 -3.18 7.52 -17.53
CA LYS A 55 -3.86 8.82 -17.58
C LYS A 55 -3.00 9.87 -16.87
N ARG A 56 -3.25 11.15 -17.17
CA ARG A 56 -2.61 12.28 -16.48
C ARG A 56 -3.28 12.63 -15.14
N THR A 57 -4.42 12.00 -14.85
CA THR A 57 -5.25 12.26 -13.67
C THR A 57 -4.57 11.82 -12.38
N ILE A 58 -4.65 12.70 -11.37
CA ILE A 58 -4.23 12.44 -10.00
C ILE A 58 -5.35 12.85 -9.05
N GLU A 59 -5.51 12.13 -7.95
CA GLU A 59 -6.37 12.50 -6.84
C GLU A 59 -5.55 12.67 -5.57
N LYS A 60 -5.98 13.63 -4.75
CA LYS A 60 -5.37 13.93 -3.45
C LYS A 60 -6.31 13.43 -2.37
N ILE A 61 -5.88 12.43 -1.61
CA ILE A 61 -6.73 11.71 -0.67
C ILE A 61 -5.99 11.68 0.66
N SER A 62 -6.67 11.88 1.80
CA SER A 62 -6.02 11.66 3.10
C SER A 62 -5.68 10.18 3.27
N VAL A 63 -4.55 9.88 3.91
CA VAL A 63 -4.11 8.49 4.11
C VAL A 63 -5.17 7.68 4.85
N LYS A 64 -5.82 8.28 5.85
CA LYS A 64 -6.96 7.69 6.58
C LYS A 64 -8.14 7.33 5.68
N LYS A 65 -8.49 8.16 4.70
CA LYS A 65 -9.54 7.86 3.73
C LYS A 65 -9.09 6.78 2.74
N ALA A 66 -7.84 6.84 2.29
CA ALA A 66 -7.29 5.87 1.34
C ALA A 66 -7.27 4.44 1.90
N ILE A 67 -6.83 4.25 3.15
CA ILE A 67 -6.79 2.92 3.78
C ILE A 67 -8.18 2.38 4.14
N GLY A 68 -9.17 3.27 4.37
CA GLY A 68 -10.56 2.89 4.61
C GLY A 68 -11.31 2.43 3.35
N ASP A 69 -10.88 2.87 2.17
CA ASP A 69 -11.47 2.49 0.89
C ASP A 69 -10.86 1.18 0.36
N LYS A 70 -11.52 0.05 0.68
CA LYS A 70 -11.10 -1.29 0.24
C LYS A 70 -11.03 -1.41 -1.28
N SER A 71 -11.90 -0.72 -2.00
CA SER A 71 -11.91 -0.72 -3.46
C SER A 71 -10.64 -0.06 -4.00
N LEU A 72 -10.21 1.04 -3.39
CA LEU A 72 -8.99 1.77 -3.76
C LEU A 72 -7.75 0.91 -3.52
N VAL A 73 -7.65 0.31 -2.33
CA VAL A 73 -6.49 -0.52 -1.97
C VAL A 73 -6.32 -1.72 -2.90
N LYS A 74 -7.42 -2.38 -3.30
CA LYS A 74 -7.39 -3.51 -4.26
C LYS A 74 -6.90 -3.14 -5.67
N GLU A 75 -6.93 -1.86 -6.01
CA GLU A 75 -6.50 -1.35 -7.32
C GLU A 75 -5.05 -0.84 -7.31
N LEU A 76 -4.40 -0.84 -6.15
CA LEU A 76 -2.99 -0.49 -6.00
C LEU A 76 -2.09 -1.72 -6.11
N HIS A 77 -0.88 -1.52 -6.60
CA HIS A 77 0.18 -2.52 -6.49
C HIS A 77 0.45 -2.83 -5.00
N PRO A 78 0.70 -4.09 -4.58
CA PRO A 78 0.92 -4.44 -3.18
C PRO A 78 2.02 -3.60 -2.51
N ALA A 79 3.12 -3.32 -3.20
CA ALA A 79 4.15 -2.41 -2.69
C ALA A 79 3.63 -0.98 -2.40
N ASP A 80 2.76 -0.43 -3.26
CA ASP A 80 2.14 0.88 -3.03
C ASP A 80 1.20 0.84 -1.83
N ALA A 81 0.41 -0.23 -1.72
CA ALA A 81 -0.51 -0.46 -0.60
C ALA A 81 0.27 -0.61 0.72
N CYS A 82 1.43 -1.26 0.69
CA CYS A 82 2.35 -1.37 1.82
C CYS A 82 2.81 0.02 2.31
N ILE A 83 3.23 0.90 1.40
CA ILE A 83 3.62 2.27 1.76
C ILE A 83 2.43 3.04 2.38
N ILE A 84 1.22 2.87 1.86
CA ILE A 84 0.02 3.50 2.47
C ILE A 84 -0.19 2.99 3.90
N GLY A 85 0.00 1.69 4.16
CA GLY A 85 -0.07 1.12 5.51
C GLY A 85 0.93 1.75 6.48
N MET A 86 2.18 1.93 6.03
CA MET A 86 3.24 2.63 6.80
C MET A 86 2.84 4.07 7.11
N LEU A 87 2.40 4.84 6.09
CA LEU A 87 1.99 6.24 6.26
C LEU A 87 0.80 6.37 7.22
N ALA A 88 -0.15 5.44 7.18
CA ALA A 88 -1.30 5.45 8.07
C ALA A 88 -0.92 5.20 9.53
N ASN A 89 0.01 4.27 9.79
CA ASN A 89 0.48 4.02 11.15
C ASN A 89 1.35 5.18 11.69
N ASN A 90 2.21 5.74 10.84
CA ASN A 90 2.99 6.93 11.17
C ASN A 90 2.09 8.09 11.61
N GLU A 91 1.02 8.37 10.84
CA GLU A 91 0.02 9.37 11.20
C GLU A 91 -0.68 9.04 12.52
N ARG A 92 -1.09 7.78 12.73
CA ARG A 92 -1.73 7.33 13.98
C ARG A 92 -0.84 7.59 15.21
N ASN A 93 0.47 7.41 15.07
CA ASN A 93 1.45 7.58 16.14
C ASN A 93 2.08 8.99 16.20
N ASN A 94 1.58 9.95 15.41
CA ASN A 94 2.15 11.30 15.28
C ASN A 94 3.63 11.33 14.85
N VAL A 95 4.12 10.29 14.18
CA VAL A 95 5.48 10.20 13.62
C VAL A 95 5.44 10.60 12.15
N VAL A 96 5.07 11.86 11.91
CA VAL A 96 4.94 12.43 10.56
C VAL A 96 5.99 13.51 10.35
N ASP A 97 6.58 13.53 9.16
CA ASP A 97 7.46 14.61 8.76
C ASP A 97 6.63 15.87 8.44
N THR A 98 6.50 16.74 9.44
CA THR A 98 5.80 18.02 9.31
C THR A 98 6.56 19.05 8.47
N SER A 99 7.84 18.80 8.15
CA SER A 99 8.62 19.67 7.27
C SER A 99 8.32 19.44 5.78
N CYS A 100 7.70 18.31 5.45
CA CYS A 100 7.28 17.92 4.11
C CYS A 100 6.03 18.70 3.65
N ASP A 101 6.17 20.00 3.40
CA ASP A 101 5.16 20.85 2.79
C ASP A 101 5.30 20.83 1.26
N GLY A 102 4.37 20.15 0.58
CA GLY A 102 4.39 19.99 -0.88
C GLY A 102 4.64 18.55 -1.35
N TRP A 103 4.17 18.25 -2.56
CA TRP A 103 4.17 16.90 -3.12
C TRP A 103 5.60 16.36 -3.31
N GLN A 104 5.95 15.33 -2.53
CA GLN A 104 7.14 14.52 -2.76
C GLN A 104 6.83 13.38 -3.71
N LYS A 105 7.43 13.40 -4.90
CA LYS A 105 7.27 12.33 -5.88
C LYS A 105 7.99 11.08 -5.39
N MET A 106 7.30 9.94 -5.38
CA MET A 106 7.95 8.68 -5.04
C MET A 106 8.98 8.30 -6.10
N LYS A 107 10.24 8.18 -5.69
CA LYS A 107 11.29 7.55 -6.51
C LYS A 107 11.05 6.04 -6.47
N ARG A 108 10.99 5.41 -7.65
CA ARG A 108 10.68 3.99 -7.80
C ARG A 108 11.82 3.27 -8.49
N PHE A 109 12.10 2.05 -8.06
CA PHE A 109 12.95 1.12 -8.81
C PHE A 109 12.22 0.65 -10.08
N LYS A 110 12.97 0.35 -11.14
CA LYS A 110 12.41 -0.08 -12.45
C LYS A 110 11.52 -1.34 -12.34
N GLN A 111 11.73 -2.15 -11.31
CA GLN A 111 10.97 -3.40 -11.05
C GLN A 111 9.51 -3.12 -10.64
N LEU A 112 9.20 -1.94 -10.07
CA LEU A 112 7.84 -1.46 -9.78
C LEU A 112 7.00 -1.07 -11.02
N CYS A 113 7.57 -1.25 -12.22
CA CYS A 113 6.84 -1.14 -13.46
C CYS A 113 6.03 -2.41 -13.77
N CYS A 114 6.14 -3.49 -12.99
CA CYS A 114 5.18 -4.59 -13.09
C CYS A 114 3.83 -4.08 -12.58
N PHE A 115 2.90 -3.84 -13.50
CA PHE A 115 1.55 -3.38 -13.18
C PHE A 115 0.52 -4.48 -13.43
N VAL A 116 0.93 -5.69 -13.82
CA VAL A 116 0.01 -6.81 -13.98
C VAL A 116 -0.51 -7.23 -12.60
N LYS A 117 -1.80 -7.54 -12.50
CA LYS A 117 -2.38 -8.19 -11.33
C LYS A 117 -2.14 -9.68 -11.45
N SER A 118 -1.37 -10.23 -10.52
CA SER A 118 -1.22 -11.67 -10.35
C SER A 118 -2.01 -12.13 -9.12
N ASN A 119 -2.42 -13.40 -9.13
CA ASN A 119 -2.97 -14.00 -7.91
C ASN A 119 -1.84 -14.12 -6.87
N PRO A 120 -2.12 -13.83 -5.59
CA PRO A 120 -1.13 -13.96 -4.54
C PRO A 120 -0.66 -15.41 -4.44
N ILE A 121 0.67 -15.61 -4.43
CA ILE A 121 1.31 -16.92 -4.30
C ILE A 121 1.93 -17.13 -2.92
N LEU A 122 1.95 -16.08 -2.09
CA LEU A 122 2.38 -16.10 -0.70
C LEU A 122 1.25 -15.58 0.19
N ASN A 123 1.20 -16.08 1.43
CA ASN A 123 0.37 -15.58 2.50
C ASN A 123 1.17 -15.47 3.80
N ILE A 124 0.90 -14.46 4.60
CA ILE A 124 1.38 -14.30 5.97
C ILE A 124 0.71 -15.38 6.81
N SER A 125 1.48 -16.38 7.24
CA SER A 125 0.97 -17.47 8.08
C SER A 125 1.03 -17.12 9.57
N ARG A 126 2.11 -16.49 10.00
CA ARG A 126 2.32 -16.05 11.40
C ARG A 126 3.33 -14.92 11.48
N LYS A 127 3.35 -14.26 12.65
CA LYS A 127 4.36 -13.28 13.05
C LYS A 127 4.80 -13.57 14.47
N TYR A 128 6.08 -13.37 14.76
CA TYR A 128 6.64 -13.53 16.10
C TYR A 128 7.86 -12.64 16.30
N PHE A 129 8.27 -12.42 17.55
CA PHE A 129 9.54 -11.79 17.87
C PHE A 129 10.60 -12.87 18.06
N ASP A 130 11.74 -12.73 17.39
CA ASP A 130 12.87 -13.63 17.60
C ASP A 130 13.57 -13.35 18.95
N ARG A 131 14.64 -14.10 19.23
CA ARG A 131 15.42 -13.92 20.47
C ARG A 131 16.12 -12.56 20.55
N GLY A 132 16.34 -11.89 19.42
CA GLY A 132 16.90 -10.55 19.34
C GLY A 132 15.86 -9.43 19.47
N GLY A 133 14.58 -9.78 19.65
CA GLY A 133 13.49 -8.80 19.69
C GLY A 133 13.12 -8.24 18.31
N GLN A 134 13.58 -8.87 17.23
CA GLN A 134 13.21 -8.50 15.86
C GLN A 134 11.88 -9.16 15.50
N GLU A 135 10.95 -8.39 14.95
CA GLU A 135 9.71 -8.95 14.43
C GLU A 135 9.99 -9.71 13.12
N ILE A 136 9.64 -10.99 13.11
CA ILE A 136 9.76 -11.89 11.97
C ILE A 136 8.36 -12.16 11.42
N THR A 137 8.21 -11.98 10.11
CA THR A 137 7.03 -12.38 9.35
C THR A 137 7.31 -13.70 8.63
N VAL A 138 6.39 -14.65 8.76
CA VAL A 138 6.47 -15.93 8.04
C VAL A 138 5.51 -15.93 6.87
N LEU A 139 6.07 -16.11 5.67
CA LEU A 139 5.34 -16.20 4.42
C LEU A 139 5.25 -17.67 4.00
N ARG A 140 4.04 -18.20 3.87
CA ARG A 140 3.77 -19.54 3.35
C ARG A 140 3.36 -19.45 1.89
N SER A 141 3.95 -20.28 1.05
CA SER A 141 3.52 -20.39 -0.35
C SER A 141 2.20 -21.14 -0.46
N SER A 142 1.30 -20.64 -1.30
CA SER A 142 0.00 -21.29 -1.57
C SER A 142 0.12 -22.48 -2.52
N CYS A 143 1.21 -22.56 -3.29
CA CYS A 143 1.44 -23.60 -4.29
C CYS A 143 2.59 -24.54 -3.93
N LEU A 144 3.51 -24.10 -3.06
CA LEU A 144 4.61 -24.89 -2.55
C LEU A 144 4.42 -25.00 -1.04
N ASP A 145 4.47 -26.19 -0.46
CA ASP A 145 4.39 -26.37 1.00
C ASP A 145 5.71 -25.95 1.67
N LYS A 146 6.04 -24.67 1.51
CA LYS A 146 7.28 -24.02 1.93
C LYS A 146 6.96 -22.71 2.63
N GLU A 147 7.77 -22.41 3.62
CA GLU A 147 7.72 -21.15 4.36
C GLU A 147 9.03 -20.37 4.18
N ILE A 148 8.91 -19.05 4.24
CA ILE A 148 10.02 -18.12 4.25
C ILE A 148 9.86 -17.28 5.51
N GLU A 149 10.86 -17.33 6.39
CA GLU A 149 10.95 -16.45 7.55
C GLU A 149 11.79 -15.23 7.14
N ILE A 150 11.25 -14.03 7.34
CA ILE A 150 11.93 -12.78 6.96
C ILE A 150 11.60 -11.70 8.00
N PRO A 151 12.58 -10.87 8.41
CA PRO A 151 12.29 -9.73 9.26
C PRO A 151 11.23 -8.81 8.62
N THR A 152 10.24 -8.36 9.38
CA THR A 152 9.13 -7.54 8.84
C THR A 152 9.66 -6.28 8.14
N VAL A 153 10.68 -5.64 8.71
CA VAL A 153 11.32 -4.44 8.15
C VAL A 153 12.09 -4.74 6.86
N GLU A 154 12.62 -5.94 6.70
CA GLU A 154 13.26 -6.37 5.44
C GLU A 154 12.23 -6.72 4.38
N LEU A 155 11.13 -7.38 4.77
CA LEU A 155 10.00 -7.66 3.88
C LEU A 155 9.40 -6.37 3.32
N PHE A 156 9.27 -5.32 4.13
CA PHE A 156 8.86 -3.99 3.69
C PHE A 156 9.73 -3.43 2.55
N LYS A 157 11.02 -3.77 2.51
CA LYS A 157 11.96 -3.34 1.48
C LYS A 157 12.02 -4.32 0.29
N ASN A 158 11.38 -5.49 0.39
CA ASN A 158 11.42 -6.53 -0.62
C ASN A 158 10.18 -6.50 -1.51
N GLU A 159 10.22 -5.66 -2.55
CA GLU A 159 9.11 -5.44 -3.47
C GLU A 159 8.62 -6.72 -4.17
N ALA A 160 9.51 -7.67 -4.47
CA ALA A 160 9.16 -8.92 -5.12
C ALA A 160 8.32 -9.81 -4.21
N LEU A 161 8.69 -9.92 -2.94
CA LEU A 161 7.90 -10.66 -1.95
C LEU A 161 6.58 -9.94 -1.65
N LEU A 162 6.59 -8.60 -1.56
CA LEU A 162 5.35 -7.83 -1.41
C LEU A 162 4.39 -8.03 -2.59
N TYR A 163 4.90 -8.05 -3.82
CA TYR A 163 4.09 -8.29 -5.02
C TYR A 163 3.47 -9.69 -5.05
N ALA A 164 4.10 -10.66 -4.40
CA ALA A 164 3.57 -12.01 -4.25
C ALA A 164 2.46 -12.14 -3.19
N LEU A 165 2.20 -11.10 -2.39
CA LEU A 165 1.10 -11.02 -1.42
C LEU A 165 -0.14 -10.36 -2.02
N ASP A 166 -1.28 -10.54 -1.35
CA ASP A 166 -2.43 -9.68 -1.63
C ASP A 166 -2.23 -8.26 -1.06
N THR A 167 -2.98 -7.31 -1.62
CA THR A 167 -2.84 -5.88 -1.29
C THR A 167 -3.12 -5.58 0.18
N PHE A 168 -4.00 -6.31 0.85
CA PHE A 168 -4.33 -6.08 2.26
C PHE A 168 -3.27 -6.66 3.19
N GLN A 169 -2.73 -7.84 2.87
CA GLN A 169 -1.57 -8.37 3.56
C GLN A 169 -0.38 -7.41 3.44
N ALA A 170 -0.15 -6.84 2.26
CA ALA A 170 0.89 -5.84 2.07
C ALA A 170 0.66 -4.56 2.90
N VAL A 171 -0.59 -4.06 3.01
CA VAL A 171 -0.94 -2.96 3.94
C VAL A 171 -0.54 -3.30 5.37
N SER A 172 -0.86 -4.52 5.85
CA SER A 172 -0.48 -4.97 7.19
C SER A 172 1.04 -4.96 7.37
N ILE A 173 1.83 -5.43 6.39
CA ILE A 173 3.29 -5.34 6.48
C ILE A 173 3.78 -3.91 6.63
N GLY A 174 3.19 -2.96 5.89
CA GLY A 174 3.56 -1.55 6.00
C GLY A 174 3.29 -1.00 7.40
N TYR A 175 2.14 -1.35 7.95
CA TYR A 175 1.76 -1.02 9.32
C TYR A 175 2.79 -1.59 10.32
N ASP A 176 3.06 -2.88 10.25
CA ASP A 176 3.90 -3.57 11.24
C ASP A 176 5.38 -3.19 11.14
N ALA A 177 5.87 -2.94 9.92
CA ALA A 177 7.22 -2.43 9.71
C ALA A 177 7.42 -1.05 10.34
N SER A 178 6.47 -0.14 10.16
CA SER A 178 6.53 1.18 10.82
C SER A 178 6.41 1.08 12.34
N GLU A 179 5.53 0.22 12.84
CA GLU A 179 5.35 -0.02 14.27
C GLU A 179 6.65 -0.53 14.90
N SER A 180 7.33 -1.45 14.23
CA SER A 180 8.63 -1.99 14.65
C SER A 180 9.71 -0.91 14.75
N GLU A 181 9.70 0.10 13.86
CA GLU A 181 10.64 1.21 13.92
C GLU A 181 10.26 2.23 15.01
N ILE A 182 8.98 2.54 15.18
CA ILE A 182 8.48 3.44 16.23
C ILE A 182 8.81 2.89 17.62
N ARG A 183 8.68 1.58 17.84
CA ARG A 183 9.05 0.92 19.10
C ARG A 183 10.53 1.03 19.46
N LYS A 184 11.43 1.26 18.49
CA LYS A 184 12.86 1.48 18.75
C LYS A 184 13.17 2.93 19.13
N MET A 185 12.26 3.87 18.87
CA MET A 185 12.42 5.29 19.20
C MET A 185 12.03 5.61 20.64
N HIS A 186 11.32 4.69 21.31
CA HIS A 186 10.90 4.77 22.70
C HIS A 186 11.63 3.73 23.55
#